data_AF-A0A1Q6RUY3-F1
#
_entry.id   AF-A0A1Q6RUY3-F1
#
_cell.length_a   1.000
_cell.length_b   1.000
_cell.length_c   1.000
_cell.angle_alpha   90.00
_cell.angle_beta   90.00
_cell.angle_gamma   90.00
#
_symmetry.space_group_name_H-M   'P 1'
#
loop_
_entity.id
_entity.type
_entity.pdbx_description
1 polymer ?
#
loop_
_entity_poly.entity_id
_entity_poly.type
_entity_poly.pdbx_seq_one_letter_code
_entity_poly.pdbx_strand_id
1 'polypeptide(L)'
;MEDSIIKIKLVLEDKSEKQTDISVHSSCLNINDDFVEQLFGMKFTDNKIINCNIVLAANNLAVNIENYSLTEVINISGFFNSPSKVSTFKSRGTNVHIVNQEINILQLDCQKILLAESCVKQFDIGLFEHNMALRKVSEGKKDISTTYKMKEVDIRDCTITKLRTFIECNYINIQESILETISFYTGFGSSLLATIKKMKIWNNVDIKTCEVSCKIEEVTIEDSIVTTMIAKERSIFGKIETNNTQVMNAHGFNKSKFSEFNMEMWQLISKSAESSNNSSLRAEANYQITKNMYKEEKGINKIIGVLFDFCTGYGYKPLRIIKTFIVLTISSGAISVARLLVMGKSINYLKILQLSVAAIAGQQGLELKDGFQFWIYNIEYCIGVILFAMFVNALYVRYNG
;
A
#
# COMPACT_ATOMS: atom_id res chain seq x y z
N MET A 1 45.11 8.44 4.20
CA MET A 1 43.92 7.60 3.93
C MET A 1 44.15 6.33 4.71
N GLU A 2 43.24 5.96 5.60
CA GLU A 2 43.31 4.63 6.23
C GLU A 2 43.04 3.59 5.14
N ASP A 3 43.89 2.56 5.07
CA ASP A 3 43.73 1.49 4.10
C ASP A 3 42.41 0.74 4.38
N SER A 4 41.63 0.50 3.33
CA SER A 4 40.45 -0.36 3.46
C SER A 4 40.90 -1.80 3.40
N ILE A 5 40.52 -2.59 4.41
CA ILE A 5 40.84 -4.02 4.45
C ILE A 5 39.62 -4.77 3.93
N ILE A 6 39.84 -5.69 3.00
CA ILE A 6 38.79 -6.48 2.40
C ILE A 6 39.16 -7.94 2.53
N LYS A 7 38.25 -8.73 3.10
CA LYS A 7 38.42 -10.17 3.23
C LYS A 7 37.46 -10.87 2.30
N ILE A 8 38.00 -11.68 1.39
CA ILE A 8 37.23 -12.43 0.41
C ILE A 8 37.33 -13.91 0.76
N LYS A 9 36.16 -14.53 0.96
CA LYS A 9 36.01 -15.95 1.25
C LYS A 9 35.17 -16.61 0.15
N LEU A 10 35.71 -17.66 -0.44
CA LEU A 10 35.06 -18.49 -1.44
C LEU A 10 34.79 -19.88 -0.86
N VAL A 11 33.62 -20.44 -1.17
CA VAL A 11 33.28 -21.86 -0.94
C VAL A 11 33.03 -22.52 -2.29
N LEU A 12 33.74 -23.60 -2.58
CA LEU A 12 33.68 -24.31 -3.86
C LEU A 12 32.71 -25.50 -3.81
N GLU A 13 32.39 -26.10 -4.96
CA GLU A 13 31.49 -27.27 -5.06
C GLU A 13 31.91 -28.46 -4.17
N ASP A 14 33.21 -28.67 -4.02
CA ASP A 14 33.79 -29.71 -3.16
C ASP A 14 33.74 -29.37 -1.66
N LYS A 15 33.11 -28.24 -1.30
CA LYS A 15 33.02 -27.65 0.04
C LYS A 15 34.35 -27.17 0.61
N SER A 16 35.41 -27.12 -0.20
CA SER A 16 36.66 -26.49 0.22
C SER A 16 36.46 -24.97 0.34
N GLU A 17 37.15 -24.38 1.30
CA GLU A 17 37.13 -22.94 1.54
C GLU A 17 38.46 -22.32 1.14
N LYS A 18 38.40 -21.19 0.44
CA LYS A 18 39.58 -20.36 0.15
C LYS A 18 39.34 -18.96 0.65
N GLN A 19 40.32 -18.38 1.33
CA GLN A 19 40.23 -17.05 1.90
C GLN A 19 41.50 -16.27 1.61
N THR A 20 41.34 -14.99 1.35
CA THR A 20 42.42 -14.03 1.23
C THR A 20 41.99 -12.67 1.75
N ASP A 21 42.95 -11.90 2.24
CA ASP A 21 42.75 -10.56 2.75
C ASP A 21 43.56 -9.60 1.87
N ILE A 22 42.94 -8.51 1.42
CA ILE A 22 43.58 -7.50 0.57
C ILE A 22 43.50 -6.14 1.24
N SER A 23 44.58 -5.37 1.12
CA SER A 23 44.58 -3.95 1.44
C SER A 23 44.32 -3.17 0.16
N VAL A 24 43.24 -2.39 0.14
CA VAL A 24 42.86 -1.57 -1.01
C VAL A 24 43.34 -0.15 -0.75
N HIS A 25 44.40 0.23 -1.45
CA HIS A 25 44.97 1.58 -1.41
C HIS A 25 44.27 2.55 -2.36
N SER A 26 43.48 2.03 -3.32
CA SER A 26 42.64 2.83 -4.21
C SER A 26 41.34 3.22 -3.53
N SER A 27 40.76 4.35 -3.95
CA SER A 27 39.41 4.74 -3.52
C SER A 27 38.29 3.89 -4.15
N CYS A 28 38.65 2.90 -4.97
CA CYS A 28 37.72 2.07 -5.73
C CYS A 28 38.18 0.61 -5.77
N LEU A 29 37.25 -0.31 -5.51
CA LEU A 29 37.37 -1.75 -5.68
C LEU A 29 36.48 -2.19 -6.85
N ASN A 30 37.10 -2.75 -7.89
CA ASN A 30 36.39 -3.38 -8.99
C ASN A 30 36.44 -4.90 -8.85
N ILE A 31 35.29 -5.55 -8.80
CA ILE A 31 35.15 -7.00 -8.71
C ILE A 31 34.57 -7.51 -10.03
N ASN A 32 35.31 -8.38 -10.69
CA ASN A 32 34.94 -9.11 -11.90
C ASN A 32 35.61 -10.49 -11.86
N ASP A 33 35.35 -11.34 -12.86
CA ASP A 33 35.91 -12.69 -12.91
C ASP A 33 37.45 -12.68 -12.88
N ASP A 34 38.08 -11.84 -13.71
CA ASP A 34 39.54 -11.70 -13.80
C ASP A 34 40.17 -11.30 -12.46
N PHE A 35 39.55 -10.37 -11.72
CA PHE A 35 40.02 -9.92 -10.42
C PHE A 35 40.04 -11.08 -9.42
N VAL A 36 38.98 -11.89 -9.36
CA VAL A 36 38.90 -13.02 -8.44
C VAL A 36 39.86 -14.13 -8.85
N GLU A 37 39.97 -14.45 -10.14
CA GLU A 37 40.93 -15.44 -10.65
C GLU A 37 42.38 -15.06 -10.35
N GLN A 38 42.75 -13.80 -10.60
CA GLN A 38 44.10 -13.28 -10.30
C GLN A 38 44.39 -13.31 -8.80
N LEU A 39 43.42 -12.91 -7.98
CA LEU A 39 43.57 -12.86 -6.54
C LEU A 39 43.84 -14.24 -5.92
N PHE A 40 43.21 -15.29 -6.46
CA PHE A 40 43.41 -16.66 -5.98
C PHE A 40 44.43 -17.47 -6.81
N GLY A 41 45.02 -16.87 -7.85
CA GLY A 41 46.05 -17.50 -8.69
C GLY A 41 45.56 -18.73 -9.47
N MET A 42 44.28 -18.81 -9.80
CA MET A 42 43.69 -19.94 -10.53
C MET A 42 42.49 -19.52 -11.36
N LYS A 43 42.23 -20.26 -12.44
CA LYS A 43 41.00 -20.13 -13.22
C LYS A 43 39.89 -20.97 -12.63
N PHE A 44 38.67 -20.44 -12.64
CA PHE A 44 37.49 -21.14 -12.15
C PHE A 44 36.66 -21.65 -13.33
N THR A 45 37.24 -22.53 -14.16
CA THR A 45 36.51 -23.18 -15.26
C THR A 45 35.71 -24.41 -14.80
N ASP A 46 36.15 -25.08 -13.73
CA ASP A 46 35.63 -26.40 -13.32
C ASP A 46 35.24 -26.52 -11.84
N ASN A 47 35.25 -25.42 -11.08
CA ASN A 47 34.85 -25.37 -9.68
C ASN A 47 33.77 -24.30 -9.51
N LYS A 48 32.48 -24.65 -9.54
CA LYS A 48 31.43 -23.64 -9.34
C LYS A 48 31.56 -23.09 -7.92
N ILE A 49 31.79 -21.77 -7.80
CA ILE A 49 31.79 -21.12 -6.50
C ILE A 49 30.35 -21.19 -6.01
N ILE A 50 30.09 -21.93 -4.94
CA ILE A 50 28.74 -22.00 -4.34
C ILE A 50 28.46 -20.71 -3.58
N ASN A 51 29.50 -20.12 -2.98
CA ASN A 51 29.36 -18.91 -2.19
C ASN A 51 30.60 -18.01 -2.32
N CYS A 52 30.39 -16.75 -2.64
CA CYS A 52 31.38 -15.67 -2.54
C CYS A 52 30.92 -14.70 -1.47
N ASN A 53 31.73 -14.55 -0.42
CA ASN A 53 31.44 -13.69 0.71
C ASN A 53 32.58 -12.68 0.88
N ILE A 54 32.25 -11.40 0.87
CA ILE A 54 33.18 -10.29 0.95
C ILE A 54 32.85 -9.50 2.19
N VAL A 55 33.80 -9.46 3.12
CA VAL A 55 33.74 -8.62 4.31
C VAL A 55 34.48 -7.34 4.01
N LEU A 56 33.77 -6.22 4.06
CA LEU A 56 34.35 -4.90 3.87
C LEU A 56 34.67 -4.31 5.24
N ALA A 57 35.92 -3.86 5.44
CA ALA A 57 36.33 -2.92 6.47
C ALA A 57 36.80 -1.64 5.77
N ALA A 58 35.84 -0.81 5.38
CA ALA A 58 36.08 0.31 4.49
C ALA A 58 35.63 1.64 5.09
N ASN A 59 36.41 2.69 4.80
CA ASN A 59 36.06 4.07 5.10
C ASN A 59 36.05 4.88 3.79
N ASN A 60 34.86 5.11 3.25
CA ASN A 60 34.61 5.87 2.03
C ASN A 60 35.08 5.20 0.72
N LEU A 61 35.01 3.87 0.64
CA LEU A 61 35.37 3.09 -0.55
C LEU A 61 34.24 3.06 -1.58
N ALA A 62 34.58 3.15 -2.87
CA ALA A 62 33.66 2.80 -3.96
C ALA A 62 33.81 1.32 -4.33
N VAL A 63 32.71 0.60 -4.48
CA VAL A 63 32.68 -0.81 -4.87
C VAL A 63 31.89 -0.95 -6.17
N ASN A 64 32.47 -1.60 -7.16
CA ASN A 64 31.83 -1.88 -8.44
C ASN A 64 31.92 -3.37 -8.78
N ILE A 65 30.79 -4.00 -9.05
CA ILE A 65 30.68 -5.40 -9.48
C ILE A 65 30.13 -5.41 -10.89
N GLU A 66 30.97 -5.80 -11.85
CA GLU A 66 30.61 -5.86 -13.27
C GLU A 66 31.26 -7.09 -13.91
N ASN A 67 30.61 -7.67 -14.91
CA ASN A 67 31.13 -8.84 -15.64
C ASN A 67 31.55 -9.98 -14.70
N TYR A 68 30.77 -10.21 -13.66
CA TYR A 68 31.00 -11.28 -12.70
C TYR A 68 30.02 -12.43 -12.92
N SER A 69 30.54 -13.62 -13.20
CA SER A 69 29.79 -14.83 -13.53
C SER A 69 30.12 -16.06 -12.68
N LEU A 70 31.14 -15.97 -11.81
CA LEU A 70 31.61 -17.14 -11.04
C LEU A 70 30.61 -17.68 -10.01
N THR A 71 29.65 -16.86 -9.56
CA THR A 71 28.51 -17.26 -8.69
C THR A 71 27.27 -16.42 -9.02
N GLU A 72 26.08 -17.00 -8.76
CA GLU A 72 24.79 -16.31 -8.92
C GLU A 72 24.67 -15.09 -8.00
N VAL A 73 25.19 -15.17 -6.77
CA VAL A 73 25.07 -14.15 -5.73
C VAL A 73 26.41 -13.88 -5.06
N ILE A 74 26.72 -12.60 -4.83
CA ILE A 74 27.81 -12.18 -3.95
C ILE A 74 27.22 -11.66 -2.64
N ASN A 75 27.70 -12.19 -1.52
CA ASN A 75 27.37 -11.69 -0.18
C ASN A 75 28.39 -10.63 0.23
N ILE A 76 27.92 -9.47 0.66
CA ILE A 76 28.71 -8.34 1.14
C ILE A 76 28.30 -8.06 2.58
N SER A 77 29.27 -8.04 3.49
CA SER A 77 29.01 -7.83 4.93
C SER A 77 29.98 -6.84 5.57
N GLY A 78 29.52 -6.20 6.65
CA GLY A 78 30.34 -5.32 7.49
C GLY A 78 31.37 -6.09 8.31
N PHE A 79 32.39 -5.39 8.80
CA PHE A 79 33.47 -5.97 9.59
C PHE A 79 33.17 -5.88 11.09
N PHE A 80 33.22 -7.02 11.80
CA PHE A 80 33.10 -7.11 13.27
C PHE A 80 31.91 -6.30 13.85
N ASN A 81 30.71 -6.47 13.27
CA ASN A 81 29.47 -5.82 13.70
C ASN A 81 29.47 -4.28 13.60
N SER A 82 30.49 -3.67 12.99
CA SER A 82 30.46 -2.25 12.62
C SER A 82 30.05 -2.10 11.16
N PRO A 83 29.11 -1.19 10.85
CA PRO A 83 28.80 -0.86 9.48
C PRO A 83 30.04 -0.33 8.76
N SER A 84 30.29 -0.84 7.56
CA SER A 84 31.32 -0.30 6.68
C SER A 84 30.81 0.93 5.94
N LYS A 85 31.66 1.95 5.78
CA LYS A 85 31.29 3.20 5.08
C LYS A 85 31.65 3.10 3.61
N VAL A 86 30.64 2.94 2.77
CA VAL A 86 30.77 2.80 1.32
C VAL A 86 30.28 4.08 0.65
N SER A 87 31.15 4.71 -0.13
CA SER A 87 30.83 5.96 -0.83
C SER A 87 29.89 5.70 -2.01
N THR A 88 30.09 4.60 -2.73
CA THR A 88 29.24 4.18 -3.84
C THR A 88 29.34 2.68 -4.00
N PHE A 89 28.21 2.00 -4.06
CA PHE A 89 28.15 0.57 -4.36
C PHE A 89 27.36 0.37 -5.65
N LYS A 90 27.95 -0.33 -6.61
CA LYS A 90 27.32 -0.65 -7.88
C LYS A 90 27.41 -2.14 -8.18
N SER A 91 26.33 -2.70 -8.70
CA SER A 91 26.35 -4.04 -9.26
C SER A 91 25.49 -4.11 -10.52
N ARG A 92 26.03 -4.74 -11.57
CA ARG A 92 25.36 -4.95 -12.84
C ARG A 92 25.42 -6.41 -13.25
N GLY A 93 24.25 -7.02 -13.40
CA GLY A 93 24.09 -8.41 -13.86
C GLY A 93 24.31 -9.47 -12.78
N THR A 94 24.99 -9.15 -11.68
CA THR A 94 25.29 -10.08 -10.58
C THR A 94 24.37 -9.80 -9.39
N ASN A 95 23.72 -10.81 -8.83
CA ASN A 95 22.87 -10.59 -7.66
C ASN A 95 23.73 -10.31 -6.42
N VAL A 96 23.20 -9.51 -5.51
CA VAL A 96 23.93 -9.12 -4.30
C VAL A 96 23.06 -9.24 -3.07
N HIS A 97 23.66 -9.74 -2.00
CA HIS A 97 23.14 -9.65 -0.65
C HIS A 97 24.06 -8.71 0.14
N ILE A 98 23.53 -7.59 0.61
CA ILE A 98 24.32 -6.55 1.27
C ILE A 98 23.80 -6.42 2.70
N VAL A 99 24.71 -6.59 3.66
CA VAL A 99 24.39 -6.58 5.08
C VAL A 99 25.33 -5.67 5.85
N ASN A 100 24.80 -4.93 6.81
CA ASN A 100 25.57 -4.11 7.75
C ASN A 100 26.50 -3.09 7.05
N GLN A 101 25.92 -2.21 6.22
CA GLN A 101 26.64 -1.16 5.50
C GLN A 101 26.02 0.23 5.71
N GLU A 102 26.87 1.26 5.73
CA GLU A 102 26.48 2.66 5.51
C GLU A 102 26.85 3.05 4.07
N ILE A 103 25.86 3.25 3.20
CA ILE A 103 26.07 3.49 1.78
C ILE A 103 25.51 4.86 1.36
N ASN A 104 26.35 5.72 0.80
CA ASN A 104 25.88 7.00 0.26
C ASN A 104 25.07 6.83 -1.03
N ILE A 105 25.58 6.04 -1.99
CA ILE A 105 24.90 5.78 -3.26
C ILE A 105 24.96 4.27 -3.56
N LEU A 106 23.81 3.61 -3.56
CA LEU A 106 23.65 2.21 -3.95
C LEU A 106 22.93 2.18 -5.31
N GLN A 107 23.53 1.55 -6.33
CA GLN A 107 22.91 1.38 -7.64
C GLN A 107 22.97 -0.07 -8.09
N LEU A 108 21.81 -0.71 -8.23
CA LEU A 108 21.72 -2.14 -8.50
C LEU A 108 20.86 -2.44 -9.72
N ASP A 109 21.47 -3.11 -10.70
CA ASP A 109 20.82 -3.58 -11.93
C ASP A 109 21.07 -5.09 -12.05
N CYS A 110 20.43 -5.88 -11.17
CA CYS A 110 20.54 -7.34 -11.07
C CYS A 110 19.17 -8.02 -10.89
N GLN A 111 19.06 -9.35 -10.95
CA GLN A 111 17.74 -10.00 -10.88
C GLN A 111 17.16 -10.08 -9.48
N LYS A 112 18.00 -10.24 -8.46
CA LYS A 112 17.62 -10.39 -7.05
C LYS A 112 18.52 -9.51 -6.18
N ILE A 113 17.91 -8.89 -5.16
CA ILE A 113 18.61 -8.08 -4.16
C ILE A 113 18.10 -8.48 -2.78
N LEU A 114 19.03 -8.67 -1.84
CA LEU A 114 18.75 -8.60 -0.41
C LEU A 114 19.57 -7.46 0.17
N LEU A 115 18.92 -6.50 0.81
CA LEU A 115 19.55 -5.44 1.58
C LEU A 115 19.07 -5.56 3.02
N ALA A 116 19.99 -5.78 3.95
CA ALA A 116 19.65 -5.97 5.37
C ALA A 116 20.53 -5.12 6.30
N GLU A 117 19.97 -4.71 7.44
CA GLU A 117 20.72 -4.07 8.54
C GLU A 117 21.59 -2.88 8.05
N SER A 118 21.10 -2.10 7.10
CA SER A 118 21.92 -1.12 6.37
C SER A 118 21.29 0.27 6.34
N CYS A 119 22.14 1.31 6.30
CA CYS A 119 21.73 2.69 6.11
C CYS A 119 22.13 3.17 4.72
N VAL A 120 21.17 3.56 3.89
CA VAL A 120 21.41 3.97 2.50
C VAL A 120 20.81 5.35 2.21
N LYS A 121 21.65 6.30 1.81
CA LYS A 121 21.17 7.65 1.50
C LYS A 121 20.45 7.72 0.16
N GLN A 122 20.99 7.07 -0.87
CA GLN A 122 20.33 6.98 -2.18
C GLN A 122 20.44 5.57 -2.72
N PHE A 123 19.31 4.92 -2.94
CA PHE A 123 19.21 3.59 -3.52
C PHE A 123 18.47 3.69 -4.86
N ASP A 124 19.17 3.43 -5.95
CA ASP A 124 18.61 3.38 -7.29
C ASP A 124 18.61 1.95 -7.83
N ILE A 125 17.49 1.50 -8.39
CA ILE A 125 17.35 0.17 -8.96
C ILE A 125 16.94 0.27 -10.43
N GLY A 126 17.69 -0.40 -11.31
CA GLY A 126 17.42 -0.40 -12.76
C GLY A 126 17.78 0.91 -13.47
N LEU A 127 18.49 1.82 -12.80
CA LEU A 127 18.78 3.15 -13.33
C LEU A 127 19.77 3.10 -14.51
N PHE A 128 20.71 2.16 -14.52
CA PHE A 128 21.68 2.06 -15.60
C PHE A 128 21.00 1.62 -16.89
N GLU A 129 20.25 0.52 -16.86
CA GLU A 129 19.52 -0.01 -18.02
C GLU A 129 18.46 0.98 -18.50
N HIS A 130 17.81 1.67 -17.56
CA HIS A 130 16.91 2.76 -17.88
C HIS A 130 17.59 3.87 -18.70
N ASN A 131 18.73 4.37 -18.24
CA ASN A 131 19.51 5.40 -18.95
C ASN A 131 20.02 4.90 -20.31
N MET A 132 20.43 3.63 -20.40
CA MET A 132 20.87 3.02 -21.65
C MET A 132 19.72 2.95 -22.66
N ALA A 133 18.52 2.60 -22.20
CA ALA A 133 17.33 2.54 -23.06
C ALA A 133 16.89 3.94 -23.53
N LEU A 134 16.94 4.95 -22.65
CA LEU A 134 16.68 6.35 -23.01
C LEU A 134 17.59 6.87 -24.13
N ARG A 135 18.89 6.55 -24.07
CA ARG A 135 19.84 6.91 -25.15
C ARG A 135 19.42 6.30 -26.49
N LYS A 136 19.06 5.01 -26.50
CA LYS A 136 18.59 4.32 -27.72
C LYS A 136 17.28 4.90 -28.28
N VAL A 137 16.37 5.36 -27.42
CA VAL A 137 15.12 6.04 -27.85
C VAL A 137 15.44 7.38 -28.49
N SER A 138 16.38 8.15 -27.93
CA SER A 138 16.81 9.43 -28.51
C SER A 138 17.47 9.28 -29.89
N GLU A 139 17.99 8.09 -30.20
CA GLU A 139 18.55 7.72 -31.51
C GLU A 139 17.49 7.26 -32.55
N GLY A 140 16.19 7.47 -32.26
CA GLY A 140 15.11 7.23 -33.21
C GLY A 140 14.48 5.83 -33.19
N LYS A 141 14.88 4.96 -32.25
CA LYS A 141 14.23 3.66 -32.04
C LYS A 141 12.95 3.84 -31.22
N LYS A 142 11.79 3.75 -31.87
CA LYS A 142 10.48 3.76 -31.19
C LYS A 142 10.22 2.40 -30.51
N ASP A 143 9.54 2.43 -29.37
CA ASP A 143 9.05 1.27 -28.60
C ASP A 143 10.11 0.38 -27.91
N ILE A 144 11.20 0.95 -27.40
CA ILE A 144 12.09 0.21 -26.48
C ILE A 144 11.51 0.26 -25.06
N SER A 145 11.27 -0.91 -24.47
CA SER A 145 10.97 -1.02 -23.04
C SER A 145 12.15 -0.47 -22.25
N THR A 146 11.95 0.63 -21.53
CA THR A 146 12.98 1.25 -20.70
C THR A 146 12.95 0.74 -19.24
N THR A 147 12.17 -0.32 -19.01
CA THR A 147 12.01 -1.01 -17.72
C THR A 147 12.96 -2.20 -17.64
N TYR A 148 13.76 -2.24 -16.58
CA TYR A 148 14.62 -3.39 -16.29
C TYR A 148 13.82 -4.50 -15.58
N LYS A 149 13.97 -5.75 -16.00
CA LYS A 149 13.22 -6.88 -15.42
C LYS A 149 13.97 -7.50 -14.26
N MET A 150 13.32 -7.51 -13.10
CA MET A 150 13.82 -8.11 -11.86
C MET A 150 12.87 -9.20 -11.36
N LYS A 151 13.44 -10.14 -10.63
CA LYS A 151 12.67 -11.16 -9.92
C LYS A 151 12.26 -10.66 -8.54
N GLU A 152 13.20 -10.11 -7.78
CA GLU A 152 12.99 -9.86 -6.36
C GLU A 152 13.81 -8.67 -5.82
N VAL A 153 13.18 -7.88 -4.96
CA VAL A 153 13.82 -6.86 -4.13
C VAL A 153 13.39 -7.11 -2.70
N ASP A 154 14.34 -7.42 -1.82
CA ASP A 154 14.09 -7.69 -0.40
C ASP A 154 14.89 -6.71 0.47
N ILE A 155 14.19 -5.93 1.29
CA ILE A 155 14.76 -4.88 2.16
C ILE A 155 14.31 -5.18 3.60
N ARG A 156 15.27 -5.32 4.52
CA ARG A 156 15.00 -5.71 5.92
C ARG A 156 15.83 -4.89 6.89
N ASP A 157 15.22 -4.37 7.95
CA ASP A 157 15.94 -3.61 8.99
C ASP A 157 16.87 -2.52 8.42
N CYS A 158 16.32 -1.70 7.50
CA CYS A 158 17.09 -0.69 6.79
C CYS A 158 16.58 0.72 7.07
N THR A 159 17.49 1.69 7.04
CA THR A 159 17.14 3.12 6.95
C THR A 159 17.50 3.62 5.56
N ILE A 160 16.50 4.04 4.77
CA ILE A 160 16.71 4.49 3.40
C ILE A 160 16.15 5.90 3.21
N THR A 161 17.00 6.89 2.96
CA THR A 161 16.53 8.26 2.71
C THR A 161 15.80 8.33 1.36
N LYS A 162 16.34 7.73 0.29
CA LYS A 162 15.70 7.80 -1.02
C LYS A 162 15.86 6.51 -1.82
N LEU A 163 14.75 5.83 -2.09
CA LEU A 163 14.67 4.67 -2.99
C LEU A 163 13.97 5.08 -4.29
N ARG A 164 14.62 4.86 -5.43
CA ARG A 164 14.04 5.03 -6.77
C ARG A 164 14.19 3.75 -7.58
N THR A 165 13.11 3.31 -8.20
CA THR A 165 13.12 2.10 -9.01
C THR A 165 12.62 2.37 -10.43
N PHE A 166 13.27 1.79 -11.42
CA PHE A 166 12.92 1.85 -12.84
C PHE A 166 12.72 0.44 -13.42
N ILE A 167 11.92 -0.38 -12.73
CA ILE A 167 11.88 -1.83 -12.92
C ILE A 167 10.48 -2.40 -13.15
N GLU A 168 10.43 -3.53 -13.84
CA GLU A 168 9.38 -4.53 -13.72
C GLU A 168 9.84 -5.58 -12.71
N CYS A 169 9.01 -5.92 -11.73
CA CYS A 169 9.41 -6.82 -10.65
C CYS A 169 8.32 -7.83 -10.33
N ASN A 170 8.69 -9.09 -10.03
CA ASN A 170 7.71 -10.05 -9.53
C ASN A 170 7.39 -9.80 -8.06
N TYR A 171 8.40 -9.50 -7.23
CA TYR A 171 8.20 -9.40 -5.79
C TYR A 171 9.06 -8.31 -5.16
N ILE A 172 8.43 -7.44 -4.38
CA ILE A 172 9.10 -6.46 -3.52
C ILE A 172 8.67 -6.74 -2.08
N ASN A 173 9.65 -6.97 -1.21
CA ASN A 173 9.47 -7.14 0.22
C ASN A 173 10.19 -6.03 0.97
N ILE A 174 9.49 -5.35 1.87
CA ILE A 174 10.06 -4.37 2.78
C ILE A 174 9.60 -4.72 4.19
N GLN A 175 10.57 -4.91 5.10
CA GLN A 175 10.33 -5.35 6.46
C GLN A 175 11.16 -4.54 7.45
N GLU A 176 10.59 -4.17 8.61
CA GLU A 176 11.32 -3.56 9.75
C GLU A 176 12.16 -2.33 9.36
N SER A 177 11.72 -1.57 8.35
CA SER A 177 12.56 -0.54 7.72
C SER A 177 11.94 0.85 7.82
N ILE A 178 12.79 1.88 7.82
CA ILE A 178 12.40 3.28 7.76
C ILE A 178 12.81 3.85 6.39
N LEU A 179 11.85 4.37 5.63
CA LEU A 179 12.11 4.97 4.32
C LEU A 179 11.54 6.39 4.24
N GLU A 180 12.37 7.39 3.95
CA GLU A 180 11.84 8.76 3.80
C GLU A 180 11.10 8.95 2.48
N THR A 181 11.65 8.44 1.38
CA THR A 181 10.99 8.52 0.07
C THR A 181 11.25 7.27 -0.74
N ILE A 182 10.17 6.63 -1.18
CA ILE A 182 10.19 5.54 -2.15
C ILE A 182 9.44 5.97 -3.41
N SER A 183 10.04 5.76 -4.57
CA SER A 183 9.47 6.15 -5.86
C SER A 183 9.58 5.04 -6.89
N PHE A 184 8.42 4.55 -7.32
CA PHE A 184 8.29 3.55 -8.36
C PHE A 184 7.97 4.24 -9.68
N TYR A 185 8.97 4.35 -10.56
CA TYR A 185 8.82 4.99 -11.85
C TYR A 185 8.43 3.99 -12.93
N THR A 186 7.58 4.43 -13.85
CA THR A 186 7.47 3.76 -15.14
C THR A 186 8.72 4.08 -15.96
N GLY A 187 9.15 3.15 -16.81
CA GLY A 187 10.10 3.47 -17.86
C GLY A 187 9.58 4.63 -18.72
N PHE A 188 10.44 5.59 -19.06
CA PHE A 188 10.11 6.71 -19.94
C PHE A 188 10.06 6.24 -21.41
N GLY A 189 9.09 6.74 -22.19
CA GLY A 189 9.06 6.57 -23.64
C GLY A 189 8.32 5.34 -24.19
N SER A 190 7.97 4.35 -23.37
CA SER A 190 7.10 3.24 -23.77
C SER A 190 5.62 3.56 -23.52
N SER A 191 4.75 3.11 -24.43
CA SER A 191 3.30 3.02 -24.19
C SER A 191 2.97 1.97 -23.11
N LEU A 192 3.91 1.07 -22.83
CA LEU A 192 3.81 0.00 -21.83
C LEU A 192 4.20 0.52 -20.44
N LEU A 193 3.31 0.26 -19.47
CA LEU A 193 3.51 0.54 -18.06
C LEU A 193 4.35 -0.57 -17.41
N ALA A 194 5.40 -0.17 -16.67
CA ALA A 194 6.11 -1.09 -15.78
C ALA A 194 5.12 -1.75 -14.81
N THR A 195 5.30 -3.04 -14.55
CA THR A 195 4.42 -3.81 -13.64
C THR A 195 5.24 -4.39 -12.50
N ILE A 196 4.78 -4.10 -11.28
CA ILE A 196 5.17 -4.81 -10.06
C ILE A 196 4.04 -5.78 -9.74
N LYS A 197 4.32 -7.09 -9.72
CA LYS A 197 3.25 -8.08 -9.48
C LYS A 197 2.81 -8.07 -8.03
N LYS A 198 3.75 -8.16 -7.09
CA LYS A 198 3.44 -8.17 -5.67
C LYS A 198 4.38 -7.28 -4.88
N MET A 199 3.81 -6.43 -4.02
CA MET A 199 4.53 -5.60 -3.06
C MET A 199 4.01 -5.89 -1.66
N LYS A 200 4.90 -6.36 -0.77
CA LYS A 200 4.61 -6.60 0.64
C LYS A 200 5.41 -5.64 1.51
N ILE A 201 4.72 -4.88 2.35
CA ILE A 201 5.28 -3.95 3.34
C ILE A 201 4.76 -4.40 4.70
N TRP A 202 5.62 -4.85 5.61
CA TRP A 202 5.15 -5.47 6.85
C TRP A 202 6.15 -5.42 8.01
N ASN A 203 5.69 -5.72 9.22
CA ASN A 203 6.45 -5.68 10.47
C ASN A 203 7.12 -4.32 10.71
N ASN A 204 6.34 -3.34 11.17
CA ASN A 204 6.87 -2.07 11.66
C ASN A 204 7.70 -1.30 10.63
N VAL A 205 7.19 -1.18 9.40
CA VAL A 205 7.77 -0.30 8.38
C VAL A 205 7.19 1.10 8.51
N ASP A 206 8.04 2.12 8.44
CA ASP A 206 7.63 3.53 8.34
C ASP A 206 8.08 4.11 6.99
N ILE A 207 7.12 4.46 6.15
CA ILE A 207 7.35 5.16 4.89
C ILE A 207 6.76 6.56 4.96
N LYS A 208 7.62 7.58 4.88
CA LYS A 208 7.15 8.98 4.89
C LYS A 208 6.45 9.35 3.57
N THR A 209 7.04 9.03 2.42
CA THR A 209 6.44 9.30 1.10
C THR A 209 6.60 8.11 0.17
N CYS A 210 5.49 7.60 -0.35
CA CYS A 210 5.43 6.57 -1.39
C CYS A 210 4.83 7.14 -2.68
N GLU A 211 5.65 7.27 -3.73
CA GLU A 211 5.21 7.71 -5.04
C GLU A 211 5.14 6.54 -6.02
N VAL A 212 4.01 6.37 -6.69
CA VAL A 212 3.79 5.29 -7.66
C VAL A 212 3.43 5.88 -9.02
N SER A 213 4.18 5.50 -10.05
CA SER A 213 3.96 5.87 -11.45
C SER A 213 3.78 4.67 -12.37
N CYS A 214 3.78 3.45 -11.82
CA CYS A 214 3.71 2.18 -12.54
C CYS A 214 2.39 1.44 -12.21
N LYS A 215 2.22 0.26 -12.81
CA LYS A 215 1.19 -0.70 -12.41
C LYS A 215 1.69 -1.51 -11.21
N ILE A 216 0.85 -1.70 -10.19
CA ILE A 216 1.09 -2.66 -9.10
C ILE A 216 -0.13 -3.59 -9.02
N GLU A 217 0.05 -4.90 -9.17
CA GLU A 217 -1.06 -5.86 -9.22
C GLU A 217 -1.59 -6.25 -7.84
N GLU A 218 -0.70 -6.41 -6.86
CA GLU A 218 -1.05 -6.74 -5.48
C GLU A 218 -0.18 -5.93 -4.51
N VAL A 219 -0.82 -5.23 -3.58
CA VAL A 219 -0.18 -4.50 -2.49
C VAL A 219 -0.72 -5.03 -1.17
N THR A 220 0.17 -5.46 -0.28
CA THR A 220 -0.18 -5.84 1.09
C THR A 220 0.63 -4.97 2.04
N ILE A 221 -0.06 -4.27 2.95
CA ILE A 221 0.57 -3.46 4.00
C ILE A 221 0.07 -3.91 5.37
N GLU A 222 0.97 -4.44 6.21
CA GLU A 222 0.66 -5.05 7.51
C GLU A 222 1.46 -4.38 8.63
N ASP A 223 0.80 -4.00 9.74
CA ASP A 223 1.47 -3.48 10.94
C ASP A 223 2.51 -2.38 10.63
N SER A 224 2.16 -1.45 9.72
CA SER A 224 3.09 -0.47 9.15
C SER A 224 2.41 0.88 8.91
N ILE A 225 3.21 1.92 8.71
CA ILE A 225 2.75 3.31 8.52
C ILE A 225 3.23 3.81 7.16
N VAL A 226 2.31 4.40 6.41
CA VAL A 226 2.62 5.19 5.21
C VAL A 226 2.07 6.60 5.42
N THR A 227 2.93 7.57 5.68
CA THR A 227 2.50 8.94 5.97
C THR A 227 1.85 9.57 4.74
N THR A 228 2.46 9.46 3.56
CA THR A 228 1.91 10.02 2.32
C THR A 228 2.02 9.03 1.17
N MET A 229 0.90 8.73 0.52
CA MET A 229 0.87 7.93 -0.71
C MET A 229 0.43 8.78 -1.90
N ILE A 230 1.17 8.72 -3.00
CA ILE A 230 0.97 9.55 -4.19
C ILE A 230 0.85 8.66 -5.43
N ALA A 231 -0.32 8.69 -6.06
CA ALA A 231 -0.57 8.06 -7.35
C ALA A 231 -0.35 9.08 -8.48
N LYS A 232 0.64 8.84 -9.35
CA LYS A 232 0.89 9.69 -10.53
C LYS A 232 -0.10 9.36 -11.67
N GLU A 233 -0.09 10.15 -12.74
CA GLU A 233 -1.12 10.09 -13.80
C GLU A 233 -1.33 8.70 -14.44
N ARG A 234 -0.27 7.92 -14.63
CA ARG A 234 -0.33 6.61 -15.30
C ARG A 234 -0.38 5.42 -14.34
N SER A 235 -0.38 5.64 -13.02
CA SER A 235 -0.38 4.53 -12.06
C SER A 235 -1.68 3.75 -12.10
N ILE A 236 -1.58 2.43 -11.97
CA ILE A 236 -2.72 1.51 -11.87
C ILE A 236 -2.46 0.56 -10.70
N PHE A 237 -3.47 0.38 -9.85
CA PHE A 237 -3.43 -0.54 -8.72
C PHE A 237 -4.46 -1.65 -8.94
N GLY A 238 -4.02 -2.89 -8.74
CA GLY A 238 -4.88 -4.05 -8.62
C GLY A 238 -5.40 -4.17 -7.20
N LYS A 239 -5.16 -5.32 -6.57
CA LYS A 239 -5.60 -5.64 -5.21
C LYS A 239 -4.78 -4.86 -4.17
N ILE A 240 -5.44 -4.28 -3.18
CA ILE A 240 -4.80 -3.61 -2.04
C ILE A 240 -5.37 -4.18 -0.74
N GLU A 241 -4.53 -4.77 0.09
CA GLU A 241 -4.90 -5.29 1.40
C GLU A 241 -4.13 -4.56 2.48
N THR A 242 -4.83 -4.15 3.53
CA THR A 242 -4.22 -3.49 4.68
C THR A 242 -4.68 -4.15 5.97
N ASN A 243 -3.75 -4.45 6.86
CA ASN A 243 -4.05 -4.97 8.19
C ASN A 243 -3.27 -4.18 9.25
N ASN A 244 -3.97 -3.64 10.27
CA ASN A 244 -3.36 -2.79 11.30
C ASN A 244 -2.44 -1.68 10.74
N THR A 245 -2.80 -1.14 9.57
CA THR A 245 -1.97 -0.19 8.83
C THR A 245 -2.58 1.20 8.87
N GLN A 246 -1.72 2.21 8.91
CA GLN A 246 -2.13 3.61 8.83
C GLN A 246 -1.56 4.27 7.57
N VAL A 247 -2.45 4.56 6.60
CA VAL A 247 -2.14 5.51 5.52
C VAL A 247 -2.67 6.88 5.92
N MET A 248 -1.81 7.85 6.23
CA MET A 248 -2.26 9.13 6.78
C MET A 248 -2.87 10.02 5.69
N ASN A 249 -2.10 10.29 4.62
CA ASN A 249 -2.49 11.15 3.51
C ASN A 249 -2.40 10.42 2.17
N ALA A 250 -3.29 10.77 1.24
CA ALA A 250 -3.28 10.23 -0.12
C ALA A 250 -3.46 11.36 -1.14
N HIS A 251 -2.85 11.22 -2.32
CA HIS A 251 -2.96 12.19 -3.43
C HIS A 251 -3.03 11.47 -4.79
N GLY A 252 -3.82 12.02 -5.72
CA GLY A 252 -3.91 11.53 -7.10
C GLY A 252 -4.72 10.24 -7.29
N PHE A 253 -5.34 9.72 -6.22
CA PHE A 253 -6.22 8.56 -6.28
C PHE A 253 -7.62 8.96 -6.73
N ASN A 254 -8.14 8.22 -7.71
CA ASN A 254 -9.50 8.28 -8.19
C ASN A 254 -9.88 6.90 -8.78
N LYS A 255 -11.11 6.74 -9.26
CA LYS A 255 -11.60 5.45 -9.76
C LYS A 255 -10.81 4.87 -10.93
N SER A 256 -10.24 5.71 -11.82
CA SER A 256 -9.48 5.19 -12.97
C SER A 256 -8.14 4.58 -12.60
N LYS A 257 -7.71 4.76 -11.34
CA LYS A 257 -6.47 4.17 -10.81
C LYS A 257 -6.61 2.72 -10.39
N PHE A 258 -7.82 2.17 -10.34
CA PHE A 258 -8.05 0.84 -9.81
C PHE A 258 -8.72 -0.06 -10.84
N SER A 259 -8.27 -1.31 -10.96
CA SER A 259 -8.91 -2.32 -11.81
C SER A 259 -10.11 -3.01 -11.14
N GLU A 260 -10.14 -2.99 -9.82
CA GLU A 260 -11.20 -3.51 -8.96
C GLU A 260 -11.41 -2.54 -7.79
N PHE A 261 -12.40 -2.77 -6.93
CA PHE A 261 -12.68 -1.89 -5.79
C PHE A 261 -12.93 -2.70 -4.52
N ASN A 262 -12.17 -2.39 -3.47
CA ASN A 262 -12.43 -2.84 -2.10
C ASN A 262 -12.47 -1.64 -1.14
N MET A 263 -12.60 -1.90 0.17
CA MET A 263 -12.76 -0.86 1.18
C MET A 263 -11.52 0.04 1.27
N GLU A 264 -10.33 -0.55 1.20
CA GLU A 264 -9.03 0.10 1.26
C GLU A 264 -8.85 1.11 0.12
N MET A 265 -9.23 0.74 -1.10
CA MET A 265 -9.18 1.64 -2.25
C MET A 265 -10.12 2.82 -2.09
N TRP A 266 -11.33 2.61 -1.55
CA TRP A 266 -12.23 3.73 -1.26
C TRP A 266 -11.69 4.66 -0.17
N GLN A 267 -10.99 4.14 0.84
CA GLN A 267 -10.30 4.96 1.83
C GLN A 267 -9.21 5.84 1.20
N LEU A 268 -8.41 5.30 0.29
CA LEU A 268 -7.41 6.06 -0.46
C LEU A 268 -8.05 7.16 -1.33
N ILE A 269 -9.15 6.85 -2.01
CA ILE A 269 -9.91 7.84 -2.79
C ILE A 269 -10.45 8.94 -1.89
N SER A 270 -11.02 8.60 -0.72
CA SER A 270 -11.57 9.57 0.22
C SER A 270 -10.49 10.55 0.71
N LYS A 271 -9.35 10.02 1.18
CA LYS A 271 -8.19 10.83 1.60
C LYS A 271 -7.65 11.71 0.47
N SER A 272 -7.59 11.19 -0.76
CA SER A 272 -7.18 11.96 -1.94
C SER A 272 -8.17 13.07 -2.32
N ALA A 273 -9.47 12.81 -2.18
CA ALA A 273 -10.51 13.79 -2.40
C ALA A 273 -10.48 14.90 -1.34
N GLU A 274 -10.21 14.55 -0.07
CA GLU A 274 -9.96 15.51 1.00
C GLU A 274 -8.77 16.42 0.70
N SER A 275 -7.61 15.83 0.36
CA SER A 275 -6.40 16.58 -0.02
C SER A 275 -6.60 17.54 -1.22
N SER A 276 -7.55 17.24 -2.10
CA SER A 276 -7.85 18.04 -3.30
C SER A 276 -9.10 18.93 -3.18
N ASN A 277 -9.70 19.01 -1.98
CA ASN A 277 -10.95 19.73 -1.73
C ASN A 277 -12.12 19.32 -2.65
N ASN A 278 -12.15 18.06 -3.09
CA ASN A 278 -13.22 17.51 -3.93
C ASN A 278 -14.32 16.86 -3.06
N SER A 279 -15.27 17.68 -2.61
CA SER A 279 -16.36 17.25 -1.72
C SER A 279 -17.26 16.17 -2.33
N SER A 280 -17.51 16.22 -3.64
CA SER A 280 -18.34 15.25 -4.35
C SER A 280 -17.70 13.85 -4.34
N LEU A 281 -16.42 13.77 -4.70
CA LEU A 281 -15.69 12.50 -4.72
C LEU A 281 -15.49 11.94 -3.31
N ARG A 282 -15.25 12.81 -2.31
CA ARG A 282 -15.15 12.45 -0.89
C ARG A 282 -16.46 11.83 -0.40
N ALA A 283 -17.59 12.47 -0.68
CA ALA A 283 -18.91 11.98 -0.28
C ALA A 283 -19.24 10.63 -0.91
N GLU A 284 -18.90 10.43 -2.19
CA GLU A 284 -19.06 9.15 -2.86
C GLU A 284 -18.19 8.05 -2.23
N ALA A 285 -16.92 8.34 -1.98
CA ALA A 285 -16.00 7.38 -1.38
C ALA A 285 -16.46 6.97 0.03
N ASN A 286 -16.81 7.93 0.89
CA ASN A 286 -17.31 7.68 2.24
C ASN A 286 -18.59 6.84 2.25
N TYR A 287 -19.48 7.05 1.26
CA TYR A 287 -20.65 6.21 1.09
C TYR A 287 -20.27 4.75 0.81
N GLN A 288 -19.35 4.51 -0.12
CA GLN A 288 -18.92 3.14 -0.48
C GLN A 288 -18.22 2.44 0.68
N ILE A 289 -17.40 3.16 1.45
CA ILE A 289 -16.78 2.67 2.69
C ILE A 289 -17.88 2.21 3.66
N THR A 290 -18.83 3.09 3.96
CA THR A 290 -19.93 2.79 4.91
C THR A 290 -20.76 1.59 4.44
N LYS A 291 -21.07 1.53 3.14
CA LYS A 291 -21.82 0.43 2.54
C LYS A 291 -21.10 -0.91 2.66
N ASN A 292 -19.77 -0.92 2.50
CA ASN A 292 -18.99 -2.15 2.66
C ASN A 292 -18.94 -2.60 4.13
N MET A 293 -18.80 -1.69 5.09
CA MET A 293 -18.87 -2.02 6.51
C MET A 293 -20.18 -2.74 6.88
N TYR A 294 -21.33 -2.25 6.39
CA TYR A 294 -22.62 -2.91 6.65
C TYR A 294 -22.75 -4.32 6.06
N LYS A 295 -22.02 -4.65 4.99
CA LYS A 295 -22.06 -6.00 4.40
C LYS A 295 -21.36 -7.03 5.27
N GLU A 296 -20.36 -6.59 6.05
CA GLU A 296 -19.57 -7.43 6.95
C GLU A 296 -20.28 -7.70 8.28
N GLU A 297 -21.27 -6.87 8.65
CA GLU A 297 -22.08 -7.06 9.84
C GLU A 297 -22.95 -8.34 9.78
N LYS A 298 -23.28 -8.88 10.95
CA LYS A 298 -24.12 -10.09 11.12
C LYS A 298 -25.41 -9.77 11.86
N GLY A 299 -26.43 -10.60 11.64
CA GLY A 299 -27.71 -10.52 12.37
C GLY A 299 -28.52 -9.24 12.06
N ILE A 300 -29.07 -8.62 13.11
CA ILE A 300 -29.93 -7.43 13.01
C ILE A 300 -29.18 -6.23 12.43
N ASN A 301 -27.88 -6.10 12.73
CA ASN A 301 -27.06 -4.98 12.26
C ASN A 301 -26.97 -4.94 10.73
N LYS A 302 -26.82 -6.11 10.07
CA LYS A 302 -26.88 -6.21 8.61
C LYS A 302 -28.21 -5.73 8.03
N ILE A 303 -29.33 -6.08 8.67
CA ILE A 303 -30.67 -5.66 8.25
C ILE A 303 -30.82 -4.14 8.38
N ILE A 304 -30.36 -3.59 9.51
CA ILE A 304 -30.33 -2.15 9.77
C ILE A 304 -29.46 -1.43 8.73
N GLY A 305 -28.28 -1.96 8.42
CA GLY A 305 -27.39 -1.43 7.40
C GLY A 305 -28.01 -1.40 5.99
N VAL A 306 -28.74 -2.46 5.60
CA VAL A 306 -29.48 -2.50 4.33
C VAL A 306 -30.61 -1.46 4.30
N LEU A 307 -31.32 -1.29 5.41
CA LEU A 307 -32.39 -0.30 5.55
C LEU A 307 -31.82 1.13 5.43
N PHE A 308 -30.69 1.40 6.08
CA PHE A 308 -29.99 2.68 5.96
C PHE A 308 -29.48 2.92 4.55
N ASP A 309 -28.89 1.94 3.89
CA ASP A 309 -28.45 2.04 2.49
C ASP A 309 -29.62 2.37 1.56
N PHE A 310 -30.78 1.74 1.77
CA PHE A 310 -32.00 2.01 0.99
C PHE A 310 -32.51 3.44 1.18
N CYS A 311 -32.56 3.94 2.42
CA CYS A 311 -33.09 5.27 2.75
C CYS A 311 -32.11 6.39 2.38
N THR A 312 -30.80 6.14 2.56
CA THR A 312 -29.75 7.17 2.51
C THR A 312 -28.74 6.98 1.39
N GLY A 313 -29.00 6.05 0.45
CA GLY A 313 -28.11 5.70 -0.66
C GLY A 313 -27.55 6.87 -1.46
N TYR A 314 -26.46 6.66 -2.20
CA TYR A 314 -25.89 7.66 -3.10
C TYR A 314 -26.79 7.90 -4.33
N GLY A 315 -27.14 9.16 -4.64
CA GLY A 315 -28.00 9.51 -5.78
C GLY A 315 -28.97 10.67 -5.56
N TYR A 316 -30.00 10.75 -6.41
CA TYR A 316 -30.95 11.87 -6.52
C TYR A 316 -31.70 12.17 -5.21
N LYS A 317 -31.62 13.43 -4.73
CA LYS A 317 -32.07 13.82 -3.38
C LYS A 317 -33.56 13.54 -3.11
N PRO A 318 -34.51 13.87 -4.00
CA PRO A 318 -35.94 13.64 -3.77
C PRO A 318 -36.32 12.16 -3.59
N LEU A 319 -35.71 11.26 -4.37
CA LEU A 319 -36.00 9.82 -4.29
C LEU A 319 -35.67 9.25 -2.90
N ARG A 320 -34.65 9.79 -2.23
CA ARG A 320 -34.22 9.36 -0.89
C ARG A 320 -35.21 9.76 0.18
N ILE A 321 -35.76 10.98 0.07
CA ILE A 321 -36.80 11.47 0.98
C ILE A 321 -38.04 10.58 0.85
N ILE A 322 -38.42 10.23 -0.38
CA ILE A 322 -39.56 9.32 -0.65
C ILE A 322 -39.31 7.94 -0.03
N LYS A 323 -38.14 7.33 -0.27
CA LYS A 323 -37.78 6.01 0.29
C LYS A 323 -37.78 6.01 1.81
N THR A 324 -37.22 7.05 2.42
CA THR A 324 -37.19 7.20 3.88
C THR A 324 -38.61 7.35 4.43
N PHE A 325 -39.43 8.18 3.79
CA PHE A 325 -40.82 8.38 4.18
C PHE A 325 -41.61 7.06 4.15
N ILE A 326 -41.41 6.25 3.11
CA ILE A 326 -42.03 4.92 3.00
C ILE A 326 -41.61 4.03 4.17
N VAL A 327 -40.30 3.95 4.47
CA VAL A 327 -39.80 3.10 5.55
C VAL A 327 -40.34 3.55 6.91
N LEU A 328 -40.30 4.85 7.22
CA LEU A 328 -40.86 5.40 8.46
C LEU A 328 -42.37 5.11 8.58
N THR A 329 -43.10 5.23 7.47
CA THR A 329 -44.55 4.96 7.43
C THR A 329 -44.85 3.50 7.70
N ILE A 330 -44.08 2.57 7.11
CA ILE A 330 -44.24 1.12 7.35
C ILE A 330 -43.90 0.77 8.80
N SER A 331 -42.80 1.31 9.34
CA SER A 331 -42.38 1.06 10.72
C SER A 331 -43.41 1.56 11.73
N SER A 332 -43.91 2.79 11.57
CA SER A 332 -44.97 3.34 12.42
C SER A 332 -46.29 2.56 12.26
N GLY A 333 -46.62 2.14 11.04
CA GLY A 333 -47.79 1.31 10.77
C GLY A 333 -47.74 -0.04 11.47
N ALA A 334 -46.58 -0.70 11.49
CA ALA A 334 -46.37 -1.96 12.20
C ALA A 334 -46.57 -1.81 13.72
N ILE A 335 -46.06 -0.72 14.31
CA ILE A 335 -46.26 -0.39 15.73
C ILE A 335 -47.76 -0.16 16.02
N SER A 336 -48.44 0.60 15.17
CA SER A 336 -49.88 0.86 15.27
C SER A 336 -50.72 -0.42 15.16
N VAL A 337 -50.34 -1.38 14.30
CA VAL A 337 -50.99 -2.71 14.19
C VAL A 337 -50.78 -3.53 15.45
N ALA A 338 -49.53 -3.65 15.92
CA ALA A 338 -49.21 -4.39 17.14
C ALA A 338 -50.01 -3.85 18.34
N ARG A 339 -50.13 -2.53 18.43
CA ARG A 339 -50.96 -1.87 19.44
C ARG A 339 -52.44 -2.24 19.34
N LEU A 340 -53.04 -2.18 18.14
CA LEU A 340 -54.46 -2.51 17.97
C LEU A 340 -54.76 -3.97 18.33
N LEU A 341 -53.82 -4.88 18.04
CA LEU A 341 -53.90 -6.29 18.45
C LEU A 341 -53.89 -6.44 19.98
N VAL A 342 -52.97 -5.76 20.68
CA VAL A 342 -52.92 -5.78 22.16
C VAL A 342 -54.20 -5.20 22.77
N MET A 343 -54.80 -4.19 22.12
CA MET A 343 -56.05 -3.56 22.57
C MET A 343 -57.31 -4.34 22.18
N GLY A 344 -57.19 -5.49 21.50
CA GLY A 344 -58.34 -6.28 21.02
C GLY A 344 -59.23 -5.56 20.00
N LYS A 345 -58.69 -4.54 19.31
CA LYS A 345 -59.43 -3.72 18.35
C LYS A 345 -59.26 -4.23 16.93
N SER A 346 -60.28 -4.01 16.10
CA SER A 346 -60.21 -4.39 14.67
C SER A 346 -59.18 -3.56 13.91
N ILE A 347 -58.44 -4.23 13.02
CA ILE A 347 -57.42 -3.63 12.16
C ILE A 347 -58.11 -2.98 10.96
N ASN A 348 -57.95 -1.67 10.80
CA ASN A 348 -58.33 -0.94 9.59
C ASN A 348 -57.07 -0.30 8.98
N TYR A 349 -56.60 -0.87 7.86
CA TYR A 349 -55.36 -0.47 7.21
C TYR A 349 -55.33 1.00 6.77
N LEU A 350 -56.48 1.57 6.37
CA LEU A 350 -56.56 2.98 5.96
C LEU A 350 -56.36 3.91 7.16
N LYS A 351 -56.95 3.57 8.31
CA LYS A 351 -56.76 4.31 9.58
C LYS A 351 -55.33 4.17 10.10
N ILE A 352 -54.71 3.00 9.94
CA ILE A 352 -53.31 2.76 10.33
C ILE A 352 -52.36 3.64 9.51
N LEU A 353 -52.58 3.74 8.20
CA LEU A 353 -51.78 4.60 7.33
C LEU A 353 -51.90 6.08 7.75
N GLN A 354 -53.12 6.55 8.02
CA GLN A 354 -53.37 7.91 8.50
C GLN A 354 -52.68 8.18 9.84
N LEU A 355 -52.77 7.24 10.79
CA LEU A 355 -52.10 7.32 12.09
C LEU A 355 -50.57 7.37 11.94
N SER A 356 -50.01 6.61 11.00
CA SER A 356 -48.58 6.54 10.75
C SER A 356 -48.02 7.85 10.18
N VAL A 357 -48.74 8.44 9.21
CA VAL A 357 -48.37 9.74 8.63
C VAL A 357 -48.52 10.85 9.67
N ALA A 358 -49.58 10.82 10.48
CA ALA A 358 -49.79 11.78 11.57
C ALA A 358 -48.70 11.68 12.65
N ALA A 359 -48.21 10.47 12.95
CA ALA A 359 -47.11 10.26 13.90
C ALA A 359 -45.82 10.91 13.40
N ILE A 360 -45.47 10.68 12.13
CA ILE A 360 -44.27 11.25 11.49
C ILE A 360 -44.34 12.78 11.44
N ALA A 361 -45.53 13.34 11.18
CA ALA A 361 -45.74 14.78 11.15
C ALA A 361 -45.79 15.44 12.54
N GLY A 362 -45.65 14.67 13.63
CA GLY A 362 -45.80 15.18 15.00
C GLY A 362 -47.23 15.63 15.34
N GLN A 363 -48.21 15.22 14.53
CA GLN A 363 -49.62 15.60 14.66
C GLN A 363 -50.47 14.54 15.37
N GLN A 364 -49.88 13.43 15.81
CA GLN A 364 -50.50 12.63 16.86
C GLN A 364 -50.47 13.47 18.14
N GLY A 365 -51.51 14.29 18.31
CA GLY A 365 -51.74 15.00 19.55
C GLY A 365 -51.66 14.00 20.70
N LEU A 366 -50.95 14.40 21.76
CA LEU A 366 -51.03 13.76 23.08
C LEU A 366 -52.48 13.90 23.56
N GLU A 367 -53.38 13.04 23.09
CA GLU A 367 -54.63 12.82 23.79
C GLU A 367 -54.25 12.24 25.15
N LEU A 368 -54.49 13.01 26.22
CA LEU A 368 -54.37 12.57 27.60
C LEU A 368 -55.25 11.34 27.80
N LYS A 369 -54.65 10.16 27.65
CA LYS A 369 -55.26 8.87 27.95
C LYS A 369 -54.49 8.30 29.13
N ASP A 370 -55.20 7.92 30.18
CA ASP A 370 -54.58 7.35 31.38
C ASP A 370 -54.21 5.86 31.19
N GLY A 371 -53.23 5.39 31.97
CA GLY A 371 -52.86 3.98 32.07
C GLY A 371 -51.93 3.46 30.96
N PHE A 372 -52.04 2.18 30.59
CA PHE A 372 -51.15 1.51 29.64
C PHE A 372 -51.09 2.18 28.26
N GLN A 373 -52.17 2.83 27.83
CA GLN A 373 -52.23 3.55 26.56
C GLN A 373 -51.30 4.77 26.56
N PHE A 374 -51.19 5.50 27.68
CA PHE A 374 -50.27 6.61 27.85
C PHE A 374 -48.82 6.20 27.52
N TRP A 375 -48.39 5.09 28.11
CA TRP A 375 -47.02 4.59 27.98
C TRP A 375 -46.72 4.13 26.55
N ILE A 376 -47.68 3.50 25.87
CA ILE A 376 -47.53 3.13 24.45
C ILE A 376 -47.37 4.37 23.56
N TYR A 377 -48.19 5.42 23.74
CA TYR A 377 -48.08 6.65 22.95
C TYR A 377 -46.73 7.34 23.14
N ASN A 378 -46.23 7.38 24.37
CA ASN A 378 -44.92 7.97 24.65
C ASN A 378 -43.77 7.14 24.06
N ILE A 379 -43.84 5.80 24.11
CA ILE A 379 -42.84 4.93 23.49
C ILE A 379 -42.85 5.10 21.96
N GLU A 380 -44.03 5.15 21.33
CA GLU A 380 -44.18 5.37 19.88
C GLU A 380 -43.61 6.73 19.46
N TYR A 381 -43.92 7.78 20.22
CA TYR A 381 -43.35 9.12 20.00
C TYR A 381 -41.83 9.12 20.15
N CYS A 382 -41.29 8.53 21.23
CA CYS A 382 -39.84 8.42 21.45
C CYS A 382 -39.15 7.63 20.32
N ILE A 383 -39.72 6.52 19.86
CA ILE A 383 -39.19 5.75 18.73
C ILE A 383 -39.22 6.59 17.44
N GLY A 384 -40.31 7.31 17.18
CA GLY A 384 -40.41 8.22 16.03
C GLY A 384 -39.35 9.32 16.06
N VAL A 385 -39.13 9.94 17.22
CA VAL A 385 -38.09 10.97 17.43
C VAL A 385 -36.69 10.38 17.30
N ILE A 386 -36.42 9.20 17.85
CA ILE A 386 -35.12 8.51 17.73
C ILE A 386 -34.84 8.16 16.27
N LEU A 387 -35.80 7.59 15.55
CA LEU A 387 -35.66 7.26 14.12
C LEU A 387 -35.43 8.52 13.28
N PHE A 388 -36.15 9.61 13.57
CA PHE A 388 -35.95 10.90 12.92
C PHE A 388 -34.57 11.49 13.24
N ALA A 389 -34.13 11.45 14.50
CA ALA A 389 -32.83 11.95 14.92
C ALA A 389 -31.66 11.12 14.34
N MET A 390 -31.77 9.79 14.34
CA MET A 390 -30.82 8.89 13.69
C MET A 390 -30.71 9.20 12.20
N PHE A 391 -31.84 9.51 11.54
CA PHE A 391 -31.86 9.88 10.14
C PHE A 391 -31.26 11.27 9.87
N VAL A 392 -31.62 12.29 10.64
CA VAL A 392 -31.02 13.63 10.54
C VAL A 392 -29.51 13.57 10.79
N ASN A 393 -29.06 12.76 11.76
CA ASN A 393 -27.65 12.58 12.05
C ASN A 393 -26.93 11.82 10.92
N ALA A 394 -27.54 10.76 10.36
CA ALA A 394 -27.00 10.06 9.19
C ALA A 394 -26.89 10.96 7.95
N LEU A 395 -27.81 11.92 7.79
CA LEU A 395 -27.68 12.97 6.78
C LEU A 395 -26.58 13.97 7.14
N TYR A 396 -26.54 14.47 8.38
CA TYR A 396 -25.59 15.49 8.86
C TYR A 396 -24.13 15.03 8.75
N VAL A 397 -23.81 13.84 9.28
CA VAL A 397 -22.47 13.22 9.21
C VAL A 397 -21.99 13.07 7.76
N ARG A 398 -22.91 12.98 6.78
CA ARG A 398 -22.58 12.89 5.36
C ARG A 398 -22.54 14.23 4.62
N TYR A 399 -23.14 15.29 5.14
CA TYR A 399 -23.14 16.63 4.51
C TYR A 399 -22.02 17.54 5.02
N ASN A 400 -21.54 17.35 6.25
CA ASN A 400 -20.49 18.15 6.87
C ASN A 400 -19.17 17.39 7.10
N GLY A 401 -19.08 16.13 6.66
CA GLY A 401 -17.95 15.23 6.88
C GLY A 401 -17.05 15.02 5.66
#